data_AF-A0A7X9IHT9-F1
#
_entry.id   AF-A0A7X9IHT9-F1
#
_cell.length_a   1.000
_cell.length_b   1.000
_cell.length_c   1.000
_cell.angle_alpha   90.00
_cell.angle_beta   90.00
_cell.angle_gamma   90.00
#
_symmetry.space_group_name_H-M   'P 1'
#
loop_
_entity.id
_entity.type
_entity.pdbx_description
1 polymer ?
#
loop_
_entity_poly.entity_id
_entity_poly.type
_entity_poly.pdbx_seq_one_letter_code
_entity_poly.pdbx_strand_id
1 'polypeptide(L)'
;MTSNPIRTNRPPEDANCLTAALAACEAGLSVLPTRKDTKAPLTAWKPYQGRPATRAEIERWFSAPNTALALVCGSVSGNLEMLDFDLKGEAFAA
;
A
#
# COMPACT_ATOMS: atom_id res chain seq x y z
N MET A 1 -35.15 6.18 7.02
CA MET A 1 -34.03 7.15 7.00
C MET A 1 -32.86 6.54 7.76
N THR A 2 -32.12 5.63 7.15
CA THR A 2 -30.95 5.00 7.78
C THR A 2 -29.71 5.71 7.29
N SER A 3 -29.08 6.49 8.17
CA SER A 3 -27.77 7.09 7.92
C SER A 3 -26.76 5.99 7.58
N ASN A 4 -26.09 6.13 6.43
CA ASN A 4 -25.03 5.24 5.99
C ASN A 4 -23.78 5.45 6.88
N PRO A 5 -23.26 4.41 7.57
CA PRO A 5 -22.16 4.52 8.51
C PRO A 5 -20.77 4.43 7.84
N ILE A 6 -20.67 4.59 6.51
CA ILE A 6 -19.37 4.71 5.84
C ILE A 6 -18.78 6.07 6.23
N ARG A 7 -18.14 6.07 7.41
CA ARG A 7 -17.25 7.10 7.91
C ARG A 7 -16.43 7.65 6.74
N THR A 8 -16.50 8.96 6.57
CA THR A 8 -15.50 9.73 5.84
C THR A 8 -14.17 9.59 6.57
N ASN A 9 -13.45 8.49 6.38
CA ASN A 9 -12.07 8.41 6.79
C ASN A 9 -11.23 9.12 5.73
N ARG A 10 -11.35 10.45 5.70
CA ARG A 10 -10.33 11.27 5.05
C ARG A 10 -9.02 10.91 5.77
N PRO A 11 -8.00 10.39 5.08
CA PRO A 11 -6.70 10.18 5.73
C PRO A 11 -6.27 11.51 6.36
N PRO A 12 -5.62 11.51 7.53
CA PRO A 12 -5.16 12.76 8.15
C PRO A 12 -4.41 13.59 7.10
N GLU A 13 -4.61 14.90 7.11
CA GLU A 13 -4.08 15.85 6.11
C GLU A 13 -2.54 15.73 5.91
N ASP A 14 -1.86 15.07 6.85
CA ASP A 14 -0.42 14.79 6.87
C ASP A 14 -0.06 13.30 6.75
N ALA A 15 -0.95 12.43 6.25
CA ALA A 15 -0.67 11.00 6.07
C ALA A 15 0.42 10.77 5.02
N ASN A 16 1.67 10.94 5.44
CA ASN A 16 2.85 10.69 4.64
C ASN A 16 2.94 9.20 4.30
N CYS A 17 3.36 8.88 3.07
CA CYS A 17 3.60 7.51 2.62
C CYS A 17 4.55 6.76 3.56
N LEU A 18 5.50 7.46 4.22
CA LEU A 18 6.36 6.88 5.25
C LEU A 18 5.56 6.29 6.42
N THR A 19 4.63 7.07 6.99
CA THR A 19 3.82 6.63 8.14
C THR A 19 3.00 5.39 7.79
N ALA A 20 2.36 5.39 6.61
CA ALA A 20 1.60 4.24 6.13
C ALA A 20 2.49 3.01 5.86
N ALA A 21 3.69 3.22 5.28
CA ALA A 21 4.62 2.14 5.01
C ALA A 21 5.15 1.47 6.29
N LEU A 22 5.47 2.28 7.31
CA LEU A 22 5.91 1.76 8.61
C LEU A 22 4.79 0.98 9.30
N ALA A 23 3.57 1.52 9.33
CA ALA A 23 2.42 0.82 9.91
C ALA A 23 2.10 -0.50 9.18
N ALA A 24 2.19 -0.52 7.85
CA ALA A 24 2.02 -1.75 7.06
C ALA A 24 3.11 -2.78 7.36
N CYS A 25 4.37 -2.35 7.46
CA CYS A 25 5.48 -3.22 7.85
C CYS A 25 5.30 -3.80 9.26
N GLU A 26 4.87 -2.99 10.22
CA GLU A 26 4.56 -3.42 11.60
C GLU A 26 3.39 -4.41 11.64
N ALA A 27 2.43 -4.29 10.71
CA ALA A 27 1.34 -5.25 10.51
C ALA A 27 1.77 -6.53 9.76
N GLY A 28 3.05 -6.69 9.44
CA GLY A 28 3.58 -7.88 8.75
C GLY A 28 3.40 -7.86 7.22
N LEU A 29 3.12 -6.70 6.62
CA LEU A 29 3.01 -6.54 5.18
C LEU A 29 4.35 -6.15 4.56
N SER A 30 4.69 -6.77 3.43
CA SER A 30 5.86 -6.41 2.63
C SER A 30 5.57 -5.17 1.79
N VAL A 31 6.36 -4.11 1.97
CA VAL A 31 6.15 -2.80 1.33
C VAL A 31 7.23 -2.48 0.31
N LEU A 32 6.87 -1.67 -0.68
CA LEU A 32 7.78 -1.17 -1.72
C LEU A 32 7.52 0.31 -2.05
N PRO A 33 8.57 1.07 -2.40
CA PRO A 33 8.42 2.39 -2.95
C PRO A 33 8.16 2.33 -4.45
N THR A 34 7.24 3.17 -4.92
CA THR A 34 6.91 3.32 -6.34
C THR A 34 6.94 4.79 -6.74
N ARG A 35 7.04 5.04 -8.05
CA ARG A 35 6.82 6.38 -8.61
C ARG A 35 5.33 6.71 -8.65
N LYS A 36 4.93 7.91 -8.22
CA LYS A 36 3.51 8.34 -8.24
C LYS A 36 2.89 8.37 -9.65
N ASP A 37 3.68 8.70 -10.67
CA ASP A 37 3.21 8.91 -12.04
C ASP A 37 3.02 7.60 -12.83
N THR A 38 3.97 6.68 -12.69
CA THR A 38 4.08 5.46 -13.49
C THR A 38 3.70 4.21 -12.70
N LYS A 39 3.55 4.33 -11.38
CA LYS A 39 3.34 3.21 -10.43
C LYS A 39 4.43 2.14 -10.46
N ALA A 40 5.54 2.41 -11.16
CA ALA A 40 6.65 1.48 -11.27
C ALA A 40 7.48 1.46 -9.98
N PRO A 41 7.99 0.29 -9.54
CA PRO A 41 8.90 0.20 -8.40
C PRO A 41 10.16 1.06 -8.58
N LEU A 42 10.59 1.72 -7.49
CA LEU A 42 11.86 2.45 -7.43
C LEU A 42 13.06 1.55 -7.07
N THR A 43 12.79 0.30 -6.69
CA THR A 43 13.79 -0.72 -6.35
C THR A 43 13.43 -2.04 -7.02
N ALA A 44 14.40 -2.96 -7.12
CA ALA A 44 14.14 -4.31 -7.61
C ALA A 44 13.15 -5.03 -6.67
N TRP A 45 11.98 -5.38 -7.18
CA TRP A 45 10.87 -5.88 -6.35
C TRP A 45 10.97 -7.37 -6.00
N LYS A 46 11.63 -8.18 -6.84
CA LYS A 46 11.68 -9.65 -6.69
C LYS A 46 12.16 -10.14 -5.31
N PRO A 47 13.22 -9.58 -4.69
CA PRO A 47 13.64 -10.01 -3.36
C PRO A 47 12.54 -9.84 -2.29
N TYR A 48 11.67 -8.84 -2.47
CA TYR A 48 10.63 -8.50 -1.50
C TYR A 48 9.37 -9.39 -1.60
N GLN A 49 9.38 -10.36 -2.52
CA GLN A 49 8.45 -11.50 -2.54
C GLN A 49 8.88 -12.62 -1.56
N GLY A 50 10.14 -12.65 -1.14
CA GLY A 50 10.67 -13.67 -0.23
C GLY A 50 11.01 -13.16 1.17
N ARG A 51 11.21 -11.84 1.32
CA ARG A 51 11.40 -11.17 2.61
C ARG A 51 10.70 -9.81 2.65
N PRO A 52 10.20 -9.35 3.81
CA PRO A 52 9.78 -7.96 3.95
C PRO A 52 10.99 -7.01 3.89
N ALA A 53 10.72 -5.76 3.53
CA ALA A 53 11.69 -4.68 3.68
C ALA A 53 11.95 -4.38 5.16
N THR A 54 13.16 -3.98 5.48
CA THR A 54 13.53 -3.52 6.83
C THR A 54 13.04 -2.09 7.07
N ARG A 55 12.84 -1.72 8.33
CA ARG A 55 12.49 -0.35 8.72
C ARG A 55 13.42 0.70 8.11
N ALA A 56 14.73 0.46 8.14
CA ALA A 56 15.73 1.37 7.59
C ALA A 56 15.65 1.49 6.06
N GLU A 57 15.34 0.41 5.34
CA GLU A 57 15.07 0.47 3.90
C GLU A 57 13.86 1.36 3.60
N ILE A 58 12.78 1.20 4.37
CA ILE A 58 11.53 1.97 4.24
C ILE A 58 11.80 3.46 4.50
N GLU A 59 12.38 3.80 5.63
CA GLU A 59 12.72 5.19 5.98
C GLU A 59 13.58 5.85 4.90
N ARG A 60 14.58 5.14 4.37
CA ARG A 60 15.42 5.63 3.28
C ARG A 60 14.59 5.88 2.02
N TRP A 61 13.72 4.96 1.61
CA TRP A 61 12.96 5.12 0.37
C TRP A 61 11.98 6.29 0.41
N PHE A 62 11.26 6.44 1.53
CA PHE A 62 10.24 7.49 1.67
C PHE A 62 10.80 8.84 2.17
N SER A 63 12.12 8.96 2.31
CA SER A 63 12.78 10.27 2.45
C SER A 63 12.87 11.03 1.12
N ALA A 64 12.77 10.31 -0.02
CA ALA A 64 12.76 10.92 -1.34
C ALA A 64 11.37 11.50 -1.69
N PRO A 65 11.29 12.68 -2.33
CA PRO A 65 10.02 13.24 -2.77
C PRO A 65 9.38 12.38 -3.87
N ASN A 66 8.07 12.57 -4.08
CA ASN A 66 7.31 11.93 -5.16
C ASN A 66 7.26 10.38 -5.12
N THR A 67 7.39 9.80 -3.94
CA THR A 67 7.18 8.37 -3.70
C THR A 67 5.72 8.04 -3.41
N ALA A 68 5.26 6.89 -3.92
CA ALA A 68 4.04 6.22 -3.53
C ALA A 68 4.36 4.88 -2.85
N LEU A 69 3.41 4.38 -2.06
CA LEU A 69 3.50 3.08 -1.38
C LEU A 69 2.84 1.99 -2.24
N ALA A 70 3.50 0.84 -2.36
CA ALA A 70 2.93 -0.40 -2.86
C ALA A 70 3.13 -1.53 -1.85
N LEU A 71 2.27 -2.55 -1.92
CA LEU A 71 2.36 -3.76 -1.12
C LEU A 71 2.70 -4.96 -2.02
N VAL A 72 3.55 -5.85 -1.53
CA VAL A 72 3.77 -7.16 -2.14
C VAL A 72 2.84 -8.15 -1.44
N CYS A 73 1.79 -8.56 -2.15
CA CYS A 73 0.80 -9.51 -1.64
C CYS A 73 1.34 -10.96 -1.61
N GLY A 74 0.52 -11.91 -1.16
CA GLY A 74 0.87 -13.33 -1.10
C GLY A 74 1.58 -13.73 0.20
N SER A 75 2.35 -14.81 0.15
CA SER A 75 2.90 -15.49 1.34
C SER A 75 3.80 -14.59 2.20
N VAL A 76 4.56 -13.70 1.58
CA VAL A 76 5.43 -12.73 2.28
C VAL A 76 4.66 -11.74 3.16
N SER A 77 3.36 -11.57 2.89
CA SER A 77 2.44 -10.69 3.61
C SER A 77 1.30 -11.48 4.26
N GLY A 78 1.57 -12.69 4.76
CA GLY A 78 0.57 -13.50 5.46
C GLY A 78 -0.57 -14.00 4.58
N ASN A 79 -0.29 -14.29 3.31
CA ASN A 79 -1.27 -14.67 2.29
C ASN A 79 -2.28 -13.55 1.98
N LEU A 80 -1.86 -12.29 2.10
CA LEU A 80 -2.67 -11.14 1.67
C LEU A 80 -3.11 -11.31 0.21
N GLU A 81 -4.41 -11.19 -0.03
CA GLU A 81 -4.98 -11.06 -1.37
C GLU A 81 -5.60 -9.67 -1.52
N MET A 82 -5.47 -9.09 -2.71
CA MET A 82 -6.00 -7.77 -3.04
C MET A 82 -6.92 -7.88 -4.25
N LEU A 83 -8.16 -7.44 -4.07
CA LEU A 83 -9.15 -7.33 -5.13
C LEU A 83 -9.24 -5.87 -5.53
N ASP A 84 -8.89 -5.58 -6.78
CA ASP A 84 -8.96 -4.23 -7.36
C ASP A 84 -10.20 -4.17 -8.26
N PHE A 85 -11.13 -3.28 -7.89
CA PHE A 85 -12.41 -3.13 -8.59
C PHE A 85 -12.46 -1.80 -9.32
N ASP A 86 -12.71 -1.85 -10.62
CA ASP A 86 -13.08 -0.67 -11.40
C ASP A 86 -14.51 -0.24 -11.10
N LEU A 87 -14.87 0.98 -11.54
CA LEU A 87 -16.24 1.50 -11.48
C LEU A 87 -16.88 1.38 -10.08
N LYS A 88 -16.08 1.56 -9.01
CA LYS A 88 -16.52 1.42 -7.61
C LYS A 88 -17.14 0.04 -7.28
N GLY A 89 -16.82 -0.99 -8.06
CA GLY A 89 -17.36 -2.34 -7.86
C GLY A 89 -18.84 -2.48 -8.24
N GLU A 90 -19.32 -1.72 -9.24
CA GLU A 90 -20.66 -1.91 -9.79
C GLU A 90 -20.86 -3.37 -10.28
N ALA A 91 -21.98 -3.98 -9.87
CA ALA A 91 -22.32 -5.34 -10.28
C ALA A 91 -22.97 -5.33 -11.67
N PHE A 92 -22.58 -6.27 -12.53
CA PHE A 92 -23.29 -6.51 -13.79
C PHE A 92 -24.66 -7.14 -13.51
N ALA A 93 -25.65 -6.78 -14.33
CA ALA A 93 -26.94 -7.48 -14.33
C ALA A 93 -26.74 -8.93 -14.75
N ALA A 94 -27.47 -9.84 -14.09
CA ALA A 94 -27.44 -11.28 -14.35
C ALA A 94 -28.10 -11.65 -15.69
#